data_AF-A0A9D8I1N4-F1
#
_entry.id   AF-A0A9D8I1N4-F1
#
_cell.length_a   1.000
_cell.length_b   1.000
_cell.length_c   1.000
_cell.angle_alpha   90.00
_cell.angle_beta   90.00
_cell.angle_gamma   90.00
#
_symmetry.space_group_name_H-M   'P 1'
#
loop_
_entity.id
_entity.type
_entity.pdbx_description
1 polymer ?
#
loop_
_entity_poly.entity_id
_entity_poly.type
_entity_poly.pdbx_seq_one_letter_code
_entity_poly.pdbx_strand_id
1 'polypeptide(L)'
;QKVARSVVQPFQRAKLNFATLGQKERCTGDPARRLGEEFLYQDLAGSNVATLQASKVRKIVTPCPHCLNTLAREYPALGGHFEVFHHSELLAQLVDEGRLKPAAASAERVALHDPCYLARAHDDVHSLRRVLAPLGPNLKELPRHGKKRRAAAPAGDACISTNRPPNGSPKAAPTRSFKRA
;
A
#
# COMPACT_ATOMS: atom_id res chain seq x y z
N GLN A 1 -4.36 11.99 6.03
CA GLN A 1 -3.66 10.89 5.33
C GLN A 1 -2.33 10.57 6.03
N LYS A 2 -2.32 9.65 7.01
CA LYS A 2 -1.08 9.23 7.70
C LYS A 2 -0.34 8.15 6.91
N VAL A 3 -1.07 7.16 6.37
CA VAL A 3 -0.53 6.03 5.59
C VAL A 3 0.24 6.50 4.36
N ALA A 4 -0.36 7.37 3.54
CA ALA A 4 0.30 7.91 2.35
C ALA A 4 1.63 8.62 2.68
N ARG A 5 1.67 9.39 3.77
CA ARG A 5 2.91 10.06 4.23
C ARG A 5 3.97 9.04 4.66
N SER A 6 3.57 7.98 5.36
CA SER A 6 4.48 6.92 5.80
C SER A 6 5.07 6.12 4.64
N VAL A 7 4.34 5.97 3.54
CA VAL A 7 4.83 5.29 2.32
C VAL A 7 5.76 6.20 1.51
N VAL A 8 5.48 7.50 1.47
CA VAL A 8 6.31 8.48 0.74
C VAL A 8 7.67 8.71 1.42
N GLN A 9 7.75 8.64 2.76
CA GLN A 9 8.99 8.89 3.51
C GLN A 9 10.15 7.96 3.08
N PRO A 10 10.00 6.63 3.00
CA PRO A 10 11.01 5.74 2.43
C PRO A 10 11.43 6.10 1.01
N PHE A 11 10.48 6.48 0.14
CA PHE A 11 10.77 6.84 -1.25
C PHE A 11 11.61 8.12 -1.35
N GLN A 12 11.34 9.10 -0.49
CA GLN A 12 12.17 10.31 -0.37
C GLN A 12 13.59 9.98 0.11
N ARG A 13 13.73 9.09 1.11
CA ARG A 13 15.05 8.64 1.61
C ARG A 13 15.84 7.89 0.53
N ALA A 14 15.17 7.08 -0.27
CA ALA A 14 15.75 6.37 -1.41
C ALA A 14 15.99 7.27 -2.64
N LYS A 15 15.68 8.57 -2.54
CA LYS A 15 15.82 9.58 -3.61
C LYS A 15 15.13 9.16 -4.92
N LEU A 16 13.93 8.57 -4.81
CA LEU A 16 13.13 8.25 -5.99
C LEU A 16 12.46 9.49 -6.58
N ASN A 17 12.41 9.55 -7.90
CA ASN A 17 11.57 10.50 -8.62
C ASN A 17 10.15 9.93 -8.69
N PHE A 18 9.23 10.49 -7.90
CA PHE A 18 7.83 10.08 -7.88
C PHE A 18 6.90 11.29 -7.95
N ALA A 19 5.68 11.05 -8.42
CA ALA A 19 4.59 12.03 -8.42
C ALA A 19 3.33 11.38 -7.86
N THR A 20 2.46 12.18 -7.26
CA THR A 20 1.14 11.76 -6.77
C THR A 20 0.07 12.40 -7.63
N LEU A 21 -1.04 11.70 -7.89
CA LEU A 21 -2.18 12.26 -8.62
C LEU A 21 -2.90 13.38 -7.86
N GLY A 22 -2.68 13.48 -6.53
CA GLY A 22 -3.22 14.56 -5.70
C GLY A 22 -4.75 14.57 -5.74
N GLN A 23 -5.34 15.72 -6.10
CA GLN A 23 -6.80 15.85 -6.19
C GLN A 23 -7.43 15.07 -7.36
N LYS A 24 -6.61 14.59 -8.31
CA LYS A 24 -7.09 13.73 -9.41
C LYS A 24 -7.13 12.25 -9.01
N GLU A 25 -6.64 11.89 -7.82
CA GLU A 25 -6.72 10.53 -7.31
C GLU A 25 -8.16 10.19 -6.94
N ARG A 26 -8.69 9.11 -7.52
CA ARG A 26 -10.03 8.58 -7.22
C ARG A 26 -9.91 7.10 -6.85
N CYS A 27 -10.95 6.58 -6.21
CA CYS A 27 -11.05 5.15 -5.90
C CYS A 27 -10.93 4.34 -7.19
N THR A 28 -10.25 3.19 -7.14
CA THR A 28 -10.10 2.30 -8.30
C THR A 28 -11.40 1.62 -8.72
N GLY A 29 -12.42 1.66 -7.86
CA GLY A 29 -13.72 1.01 -8.09
C GLY A 29 -13.81 -0.42 -7.56
N ASP A 30 -12.78 -0.95 -6.87
CA ASP A 30 -12.80 -2.33 -6.33
C ASP A 30 -14.05 -2.59 -5.46
N PRO A 31 -14.41 -1.75 -4.47
CA PRO A 31 -15.59 -2.02 -3.64
C PRO A 31 -16.89 -2.04 -4.46
N ALA A 32 -17.06 -1.09 -5.39
CA ALA A 32 -18.23 -1.04 -6.26
C ALA A 32 -18.36 -2.33 -7.06
N ARG A 33 -17.27 -2.78 -7.68
CA ARG A 33 -17.25 -4.03 -8.44
C ARG A 33 -17.56 -5.26 -7.58
N ARG A 34 -17.01 -5.34 -6.37
CA ARG A 34 -17.28 -6.49 -5.46
C ARG A 34 -18.70 -6.50 -4.93
N LEU A 35 -19.35 -5.34 -4.82
CA LEU A 35 -20.75 -5.22 -4.44
C LEU A 35 -21.71 -5.45 -5.61
N GLY A 36 -21.20 -5.64 -6.83
CA GLY A 36 -22.02 -5.82 -8.04
C GLY A 36 -22.49 -4.50 -8.67
N GLU A 37 -22.02 -3.36 -8.17
CA GLU A 37 -22.28 -2.03 -8.74
C GLU A 37 -21.40 -1.79 -9.97
N GLU A 38 -21.66 -2.56 -11.03
CA GLU A 38 -20.82 -2.59 -12.22
C GLU A 38 -20.85 -1.25 -12.97
N PHE A 39 -22.00 -0.56 -13.03
CA PHE A 39 -22.08 0.76 -13.68
C PHE A 39 -21.14 1.77 -13.00
N LEU A 40 -21.14 1.81 -11.66
CA LEU A 40 -20.26 2.68 -10.89
C LEU A 40 -18.78 2.28 -11.07
N TYR A 41 -18.49 0.98 -11.13
CA TYR A 41 -17.14 0.51 -11.43
C TYR A 41 -16.66 1.00 -12.80
N GLN A 42 -17.49 0.87 -13.84
CA GLN A 42 -17.15 1.29 -15.21
C GLN A 42 -16.89 2.79 -15.30
N ASP A 43 -17.72 3.62 -14.66
CA ASP A 43 -17.53 5.08 -14.62
C ASP A 43 -16.22 5.47 -13.90
N LEU A 44 -16.01 4.95 -12.68
CA LEU A 44 -14.81 5.23 -11.89
C LEU A 44 -13.55 4.74 -12.61
N ALA A 45 -13.56 3.51 -13.10
CA ALA A 45 -12.42 2.90 -13.75
C ALA A 45 -12.11 3.58 -15.09
N GLY A 46 -13.12 3.86 -15.93
CA GLY A 46 -12.96 4.59 -17.18
C GLY A 46 -12.36 5.99 -16.97
N SER A 47 -12.86 6.74 -15.98
CA SER A 47 -12.33 8.06 -15.62
C SER A 47 -10.86 7.99 -15.16
N ASN A 48 -10.51 6.96 -14.39
CA ASN A 48 -9.15 6.74 -13.91
C ASN A 48 -8.20 6.37 -15.06
N VAL A 49 -8.62 5.48 -15.95
CA VAL A 49 -7.83 5.08 -17.14
C VAL A 49 -7.52 6.31 -17.99
N ALA A 50 -8.51 7.14 -18.29
CA ALA A 50 -8.31 8.38 -19.06
C ALA A 50 -7.31 9.33 -18.37
N THR A 51 -7.43 9.49 -17.06
CA THR A 51 -6.53 10.36 -16.27
C THR A 51 -5.09 9.84 -16.26
N LEU A 52 -4.90 8.53 -16.07
CA LEU A 52 -3.59 7.88 -16.04
C LEU A 52 -2.89 7.90 -17.41
N GLN A 53 -3.65 7.65 -18.49
CA GLN A 53 -3.15 7.74 -19.86
C GLN A 53 -2.74 9.17 -20.22
N ALA A 54 -3.58 10.18 -19.90
CA ALA A 54 -3.26 11.59 -20.13
C ALA A 54 -1.99 12.02 -19.38
N SER A 55 -1.75 11.44 -18.21
CA SER A 55 -0.56 11.70 -17.39
C SER A 55 0.70 10.96 -17.88
N LYS A 56 0.60 10.13 -18.93
CA LYS A 56 1.69 9.31 -19.50
C LYS A 56 2.44 8.50 -18.46
N VAL A 57 1.73 7.98 -17.46
CA VAL A 57 2.32 7.22 -16.36
C VAL A 57 2.76 5.85 -16.87
N ARG A 58 4.04 5.52 -16.70
CA ARG A 58 4.60 4.21 -17.08
C ARG A 58 4.49 3.19 -15.95
N LYS A 59 4.79 3.63 -14.72
CA LYS A 59 4.79 2.78 -13.51
C LYS A 59 3.92 3.39 -12.43
N ILE A 60 3.05 2.56 -11.87
CA ILE A 60 2.15 2.95 -10.78
C ILE A 60 2.57 2.17 -9.53
N VAL A 61 2.70 2.87 -8.40
CA VAL A 61 2.96 2.25 -7.11
C VAL A 61 1.76 2.49 -6.22
N THR A 62 1.19 1.44 -5.66
CA THR A 62 0.02 1.54 -4.77
C THR A 62 0.28 0.89 -3.42
N PRO A 63 -0.17 1.52 -2.30
CA PRO A 63 -0.10 0.90 -0.99
C PRO A 63 -1.20 -0.12 -0.74
N CYS A 64 -2.22 -0.16 -1.61
CA CYS A 64 -3.40 -0.98 -1.41
C CYS A 64 -3.36 -2.22 -2.34
N PRO A 65 -3.41 -3.45 -1.77
CA PRO A 65 -3.38 -4.68 -2.57
C PRO A 65 -4.66 -4.89 -3.40
N HIS A 66 -5.77 -4.26 -3.01
CA HIS A 66 -7.00 -4.24 -3.83
C HIS A 66 -6.83 -3.35 -5.06
N CYS A 67 -6.30 -2.14 -4.87
CA CYS A 67 -5.99 -1.25 -5.98
C CYS A 67 -4.99 -1.88 -6.94
N LEU A 68 -3.98 -2.60 -6.43
CA LEU A 68 -3.04 -3.36 -7.25
C LEU A 68 -3.78 -4.33 -8.18
N ASN A 69 -4.65 -5.17 -7.62
CA ASN A 69 -5.39 -6.15 -8.40
C ASN A 69 -6.28 -5.50 -9.45
N THR A 70 -7.04 -4.48 -9.07
CA THR A 70 -7.93 -3.78 -10.01
C THR A 70 -7.15 -3.08 -11.12
N LEU A 71 -6.09 -2.34 -10.80
CA LEU A 71 -5.28 -1.67 -11.81
C LEU A 71 -4.54 -2.64 -12.74
N ALA A 72 -4.02 -3.76 -12.21
CA ALA A 72 -3.19 -4.67 -12.98
C ALA A 72 -4.00 -5.70 -13.79
N ARG A 73 -5.14 -6.17 -13.27
CA ARG A 73 -5.91 -7.29 -13.87
C ARG A 73 -7.25 -6.87 -14.46
N GLU A 74 -7.82 -5.78 -13.97
CA GLU A 74 -9.19 -5.41 -14.32
C GLU A 74 -9.26 -4.22 -15.27
N TYR A 75 -8.39 -3.23 -15.11
CA TYR A 75 -8.29 -2.09 -16.02
C TYR A 75 -7.87 -2.44 -17.45
N PRO A 76 -7.12 -3.53 -17.73
CA PRO A 76 -6.86 -3.97 -19.09
C PRO A 76 -8.14 -4.22 -19.91
N ALA A 77 -9.23 -4.67 -19.29
CA ALA A 77 -10.52 -4.84 -19.98
C ALA A 77 -11.14 -3.50 -20.44
N LEU A 78 -10.66 -2.38 -19.91
CA LEU A 78 -11.08 -1.01 -20.23
C LEU A 78 -10.00 -0.25 -21.03
N GLY A 79 -8.98 -0.95 -21.55
CA GLY A 79 -7.86 -0.36 -22.28
C GLY A 79 -6.79 0.32 -21.40
N GLY A 80 -6.88 0.16 -20.08
CA GLY A 80 -5.90 0.69 -19.12
C GLY A 80 -4.78 -0.28 -18.84
N HIS A 81 -3.73 -0.28 -19.67
CA HIS A 81 -2.54 -1.11 -19.47
C HIS A 81 -1.45 -0.33 -18.74
N PHE A 82 -1.14 -0.74 -17.51
CA PHE A 82 -0.14 -0.07 -16.67
C PHE A 82 0.77 -1.11 -15.99
N GLU A 83 2.03 -0.75 -15.78
CA GLU A 83 2.95 -1.52 -14.93
C GLU A 83 2.68 -1.12 -13.47
N VAL A 84 2.04 -1.98 -12.70
CA VAL A 84 1.58 -1.66 -11.33
C VAL A 84 2.32 -2.52 -10.31
N PHE A 85 2.87 -1.86 -9.29
CA PHE A 85 3.56 -2.49 -8.18
C PHE A 85 2.88 -2.17 -6.85
N HIS A 86 2.91 -3.12 -5.94
CA HIS A 86 2.66 -2.85 -4.54
C HIS A 86 3.87 -2.14 -3.93
N HIS A 87 3.62 -1.22 -3.00
CA HIS A 87 4.70 -0.53 -2.29
C HIS A 87 5.70 -1.48 -1.61
N SER A 88 5.26 -2.64 -1.12
CA SER A 88 6.19 -3.60 -0.49
C SER A 88 7.18 -4.18 -1.49
N GLU A 89 6.77 -4.42 -2.73
CA GLU A 89 7.65 -4.95 -3.79
C GLU A 89 8.74 -3.94 -4.10
N LEU A 90 8.37 -2.67 -4.29
CA LEU A 90 9.32 -1.60 -4.53
C LEU A 90 10.25 -1.38 -3.33
N LEU A 91 9.72 -1.42 -2.10
CA LEU A 91 10.54 -1.30 -0.90
C LEU A 91 11.53 -2.46 -0.77
N ALA A 92 11.11 -3.69 -1.09
CA ALA A 92 12.01 -4.85 -1.09
C ALA A 92 13.13 -4.67 -2.12
N GLN A 93 12.81 -4.24 -3.34
CA GLN A 93 13.81 -3.92 -4.37
C GLN A 93 14.81 -2.86 -3.89
N LEU A 94 14.34 -1.78 -3.26
CA LEU A 94 15.23 -0.73 -2.74
C LEU A 94 16.13 -1.21 -1.60
N VAL A 95 15.67 -2.19 -0.81
CA VAL A 95 16.48 -2.83 0.23
C VAL A 95 17.54 -3.73 -0.40
N ASP A 96 17.16 -4.53 -1.39
CA ASP A 96 18.07 -5.42 -2.12
C ASP A 96 19.15 -4.62 -2.89
N GLU A 97 18.79 -3.45 -3.44
CA GLU A 97 19.71 -2.49 -4.07
C GLU A 97 20.59 -1.71 -3.07
N GLY A 98 20.37 -1.88 -1.76
CA GLY A 98 21.10 -1.14 -0.71
C GLY A 98 20.78 0.35 -0.61
N ARG A 99 19.77 0.83 -1.36
CA ARG A 99 19.33 2.23 -1.40
C ARG A 99 18.42 2.60 -0.22
N LEU A 100 17.81 1.61 0.39
CA LEU A 100 17.01 1.76 1.60
C LEU A 100 17.54 0.82 2.67
N LYS A 101 17.95 1.38 3.81
CA LYS A 101 18.26 0.59 5.00
C LYS A 101 17.00 0.50 5.85
N PRO A 102 16.47 -0.71 6.12
CA PRO A 102 15.34 -0.85 7.03
C PRO A 102 15.71 -0.32 8.42
N ALA A 103 14.73 0.19 9.15
CA ALA A 103 14.95 0.68 10.51
C ALA A 103 15.48 -0.45 11.42
N ALA A 104 16.34 -0.09 12.38
CA ALA A 104 16.83 -1.03 13.38
C ALA A 104 15.66 -1.68 14.14
N ALA A 105 15.87 -2.91 14.62
CA ALA A 105 14.88 -3.67 15.37
C ALA A 105 14.28 -2.81 16.49
N SER A 106 12.95 -2.65 16.49
CA SER A 106 12.24 -2.11 17.65
C SER A 106 12.08 -3.22 18.68
N ALA A 107 11.96 -2.86 19.96
CA ALA A 107 11.61 -3.82 21.02
C ALA A 107 10.15 -4.32 20.93
N GLU A 108 9.35 -3.77 20.01
CA GLU A 108 7.95 -4.10 19.86
C GLU A 108 7.76 -5.38 19.05
N ARG A 109 6.87 -6.27 19.52
CA ARG A 109 6.47 -7.46 18.75
C ARG A 109 5.49 -7.06 17.65
N VAL A 110 5.76 -7.50 16.44
CA VAL A 110 4.98 -7.19 15.24
C VAL A 110 4.43 -8.48 14.66
N ALA A 111 3.09 -8.58 14.54
CA ALA A 111 2.47 -9.69 13.84
C ALA A 111 2.30 -9.37 12.36
N LEU A 112 2.81 -10.23 11.46
CA LEU A 112 2.66 -10.04 10.02
C LEU A 112 1.32 -10.57 9.52
N HIS A 113 0.64 -9.74 8.74
CA HIS A 113 -0.60 -10.05 8.05
C HIS A 113 -0.38 -10.04 6.54
N ASP A 114 -0.50 -11.19 5.89
CA ASP A 114 -0.39 -11.27 4.44
C ASP A 114 -1.70 -10.84 3.76
N PRO A 115 -1.70 -9.81 2.89
CA PRO A 115 -2.89 -9.45 2.15
C PRO A 115 -3.26 -10.52 1.12
N CYS A 116 -4.55 -10.84 0.99
CA CYS A 116 -5.01 -11.93 0.13
C CYS A 116 -4.73 -11.67 -1.36
N TYR A 117 -4.95 -10.45 -1.86
CA TYR A 117 -4.64 -10.11 -3.25
C TYR A 117 -3.13 -10.19 -3.52
N LEU A 118 -2.30 -9.71 -2.60
CA LEU A 118 -0.85 -9.78 -2.76
C LEU A 118 -0.38 -11.25 -2.78
N ALA A 119 -0.78 -12.05 -1.79
CA ALA A 119 -0.33 -13.43 -1.63
C ALA A 119 -0.93 -14.43 -2.65
N ARG A 120 -2.21 -14.27 -3.02
CA ARG A 120 -2.95 -15.25 -3.85
C ARG A 120 -3.11 -14.80 -5.28
N ALA A 121 -3.48 -13.54 -5.49
CA ALA A 121 -3.62 -13.05 -6.85
C ALA A 121 -2.24 -12.77 -7.44
N HIS A 122 -1.38 -12.02 -6.75
CA HIS A 122 -0.09 -11.59 -7.27
C HIS A 122 1.10 -12.51 -6.91
N ASP A 123 0.86 -13.58 -6.16
CA ASP A 123 1.88 -14.53 -5.71
C ASP A 123 3.08 -13.90 -4.98
N ASP A 124 2.85 -12.78 -4.30
CA ASP A 124 3.86 -12.12 -3.48
C ASP A 124 3.55 -12.33 -1.99
N VAL A 125 4.38 -13.17 -1.38
CA VAL A 125 4.47 -13.35 0.07
C VAL A 125 5.84 -12.90 0.59
N HIS A 126 6.79 -12.60 -0.27
CA HIS A 126 8.18 -12.44 0.15
C HIS A 126 8.56 -10.97 0.38
N SER A 127 7.96 -10.04 -0.35
CA SER A 127 8.37 -8.63 -0.30
C SER A 127 8.20 -8.01 1.08
N LEU A 128 7.06 -8.23 1.73
CA LEU A 128 6.83 -7.76 3.11
C LEU A 128 7.84 -8.36 4.10
N ARG A 129 8.14 -9.66 3.96
CA ARG A 129 9.08 -10.38 4.83
C ARG A 129 10.51 -9.85 4.67
N ARG A 130 10.94 -9.55 3.44
CA ARG A 130 12.25 -8.93 3.16
C ARG A 130 12.39 -7.57 3.81
N VAL A 131 11.39 -6.70 3.63
CA VAL A 131 11.39 -5.34 4.21
C VAL A 131 11.42 -5.40 5.74
N LEU A 132 10.72 -6.37 6.34
CA LEU A 132 10.60 -6.52 7.79
C LEU A 132 11.63 -7.46 8.42
N ALA A 133 12.52 -8.08 7.63
CA ALA A 133 13.50 -9.05 8.10
C ALA A 133 14.37 -8.53 9.27
N PRO A 134 14.76 -7.23 9.30
CA PRO A 134 15.58 -6.71 10.40
C PRO A 134 14.88 -6.66 11.76
N LEU A 135 13.56 -6.87 11.83
CA LEU A 135 12.86 -7.05 13.12
C LEU A 135 13.21 -8.38 13.80
N GLY A 136 13.76 -9.35 13.06
CA GLY A 136 14.24 -10.63 13.56
C GLY A 136 13.22 -11.33 14.46
N PRO A 137 13.55 -11.63 15.74
CA PRO A 137 12.68 -12.39 16.65
C PRO A 137 11.37 -11.68 17.00
N ASN A 138 11.29 -10.37 16.77
CA ASN A 138 10.11 -9.56 17.05
C ASN A 138 9.05 -9.64 15.95
N LEU A 139 9.41 -10.11 14.75
CA LEU A 139 8.44 -10.42 13.70
C LEU A 139 7.81 -11.78 13.96
N LYS A 140 6.49 -11.81 14.15
CA LYS A 140 5.70 -13.02 14.37
C LYS A 140 4.80 -13.31 13.19
N GLU A 141 4.96 -14.50 12.63
CA GLU A 141 4.05 -15.05 11.64
C GLU A 141 2.77 -15.54 12.33
N LEU A 142 1.62 -15.24 11.74
CA LEU A 142 0.36 -15.83 12.19
C LEU A 142 0.32 -17.33 11.83
N PRO A 143 -0.41 -18.18 12.58
CA PRO A 143 -0.57 -19.59 12.26
C PRO A 143 -1.08 -19.86 10.84
N ARG A 144 -1.87 -18.92 10.30
CA ARG A 144 -2.31 -18.91 8.90
C ARG A 144 -1.68 -17.72 8.19
N HIS A 145 -0.59 -17.97 7.48
CA HIS A 145 0.16 -16.98 6.69
C HIS A 145 0.32 -17.44 5.23
N GLY A 146 0.85 -16.57 4.39
CA GLY A 146 1.00 -16.75 2.95
C GLY A 146 -0.32 -17.08 2.26
N LYS A 147 -0.27 -17.99 1.28
CA LYS A 147 -1.46 -18.41 0.51
C LYS A 147 -2.53 -19.12 1.35
N LYS A 148 -2.15 -19.72 2.48
CA LYS A 148 -3.05 -20.47 3.39
C LYS A 148 -3.97 -19.55 4.22
N ARG A 149 -3.78 -18.23 4.14
CA ARG A 149 -4.53 -17.24 4.91
C ARG A 149 -5.91 -16.93 4.32
N ARG A 150 -6.94 -16.88 5.16
CA ARG A 150 -8.30 -16.44 4.77
C ARG A 150 -8.32 -14.92 4.56
N ALA A 151 -9.20 -14.43 3.68
CA ALA A 151 -9.40 -13.00 3.48
C ALA A 151 -9.71 -12.33 4.83
N ALA A 152 -9.01 -11.23 5.13
CA ALA A 152 -9.44 -10.35 6.21
C ALA A 152 -10.76 -9.69 5.78
N ALA A 153 -11.67 -9.44 6.73
CA ALA A 153 -12.92 -8.74 6.46
C ALA A 153 -12.67 -7.44 5.66
N PRO A 154 -13.61 -7.00 4.80
CA PRO A 154 -13.43 -5.86 3.92
C PRO A 154 -13.40 -4.55 4.71
N ALA A 155 -12.25 -4.25 5.28
CA ALA A 155 -11.89 -2.94 5.80
C ALA A 155 -10.46 -2.70 5.34
N GLY A 156 -10.28 -1.65 4.55
CA GLY A 156 -8.99 -1.25 4.02
C GLY A 156 -7.94 -1.03 5.10
N ASP A 157 -6.71 -0.92 4.61
CA ASP A 157 -5.46 -0.68 5.32
C ASP A 157 -4.82 -1.94 5.93
N ALA A 158 -3.56 -2.15 5.59
CA ALA A 158 -2.69 -3.14 6.20
C ALA A 158 -2.62 -2.88 7.72
N CYS A 159 -3.41 -3.63 8.50
CA CYS A 159 -3.31 -3.63 9.95
C CYS A 159 -2.02 -4.34 10.37
N ILE A 160 -0.92 -3.60 10.46
CA ILE A 160 0.14 -3.95 11.41
C ILE A 160 -0.46 -3.72 12.79
N SER A 161 -0.93 -4.80 13.42
CA SER A 161 -1.38 -4.74 14.81
C SER A 161 -0.14 -4.67 15.72
N THR A 162 0.30 -3.45 16.02
CA THR A 162 1.12 -3.22 17.22
C THR A 162 0.19 -3.31 18.41
N ASN A 163 0.49 -4.19 19.36
CA ASN A 163 -0.32 -4.39 20.56
C ASN A 163 -0.19 -3.15 21.47
N ARG A 164 -0.88 -2.05 21.13
CA ARG A 164 -1.01 -0.86 21.98
C ARG A 164 -2.17 -1.10 22.95
N PRO A 165 -1.95 -1.08 24.27
CA PRO A 165 -3.04 -1.20 25.22
C PRO A 165 -4.02 -0.01 25.07
N PRO A 166 -5.33 -0.23 25.21
CA PRO A 166 -6.34 0.80 25.02
C PRO A 166 -6.43 1.64 26.30
N ASN A 167 -5.47 2.51 26.56
CA ASN A 167 -5.64 3.62 27.52
C ASN A 167 -4.54 4.66 27.35
N GLY A 168 -4.93 5.88 26.96
CA GLY A 168 -4.03 7.03 26.85
C GLY A 168 -4.59 8.05 25.87
N SER A 169 -5.32 9.03 26.38
CA SER A 169 -5.92 10.15 25.65
C SER A 169 -4.92 10.92 24.78
N PRO A 170 -5.36 11.52 23.64
CA PRO A 170 -4.49 12.32 22.80
C PRO A 170 -4.23 13.67 23.47
N LYS A 171 -3.07 13.84 24.14
CA LYS A 171 -2.58 15.19 24.46
C LYS A 171 -2.12 15.85 23.16
N ALA A 172 -2.81 16.92 22.79
CA ALA A 172 -2.53 17.75 21.62
C ALA A 172 -1.12 18.37 21.73
N ALA A 173 -0.34 18.28 20.65
CA ALA A 173 0.89 19.05 20.48
C ALA A 173 0.56 20.40 19.81
N PRO A 174 1.18 21.52 20.25
CA PRO A 174 0.78 22.86 19.85
C PRO A 174 1.15 23.17 18.39
N THR A 175 0.20 23.77 17.67
CA THR A 175 0.39 24.30 16.32
C THR A 175 1.35 25.49 16.35
N ARG A 176 2.56 25.31 15.82
CA ARG A 176 3.44 26.42 15.46
C ARG A 176 3.00 27.00 14.11
N SER A 177 2.44 28.19 14.16
CA SER A 177 2.08 29.02 13.02
C SER A 177 3.33 29.42 12.23
N PHE A 178 3.44 29.00 10.97
CA PHE A 178 4.36 29.61 10.01
C PHE A 178 3.69 30.88 9.46
N LYS A 179 4.11 32.07 9.95
CA LYS A 179 3.87 33.34 9.25
C LYS A 179 5.01 33.58 8.27
N ARG A 180 4.64 33.85 7.03
CA ARG A 180 5.50 34.37 5.95
C ARG A 180 5.94 35.80 6.28
N ALA A 181 7.20 36.10 5.96
CA ALA A 181 7.68 37.40 5.50
C ALA A 181 8.78 37.09 4.48
#